data_AF-A0A926I6A2-F1
#
_entry.id   AF-A0A926I6A2-F1
#
_cell.length_a   1.000
_cell.length_b   1.000
_cell.length_c   1.000
_cell.angle_alpha   90.00
_cell.angle_beta   90.00
_cell.angle_gamma   90.00
#
_symmetry.space_group_name_H-M   'P 1'
#
loop_
_entity.id
_entity.type
_entity.pdbx_description
1 polymer ?
#
loop_
_entity_poly.entity_id
_entity_poly.type
_entity_poly.pdbx_seq_one_letter_code
_entity_poly.pdbx_strand_id
1 'polypeptide(L)'
;MEKKRSWLRPVFTIVVFSLLGAFLIYLIYDMLFVPKIAFSEPNVLENYAYDTPYYVGNVVNKEGFLSPTVEKVRFYSGTRLLTSQDISLYLYKDATEPTLTSDPAVFGGQLISAESEKLPSTPFQLIYLIHVTPDNEWALRSVHMQITFSYFGIIQKDQHYTISLLS
;
A
#
# COMPACT_ATOMS: atom_id res chain seq x y z
N MET A 1 -2.17 -59.93 25.79
CA MET A 1 -1.43 -58.92 25.01
C MET A 1 -2.17 -57.60 25.14
N GLU A 2 -1.93 -56.84 26.21
CA GLU A 2 -2.65 -55.57 26.40
C GLU A 2 -1.74 -54.51 27.00
N LYS A 3 -2.00 -53.26 26.59
CA LYS A 3 -1.37 -51.98 26.98
C LYS A 3 -0.14 -51.52 26.18
N LYS A 4 -0.21 -51.54 24.85
CA LYS A 4 0.33 -50.41 24.06
C LYS A 4 -0.67 -49.25 24.07
N ARG A 5 -0.92 -48.65 25.25
CA ARG A 5 -1.79 -47.45 25.35
C ARG A 5 -1.08 -46.25 24.74
N SER A 6 -1.31 -46.07 23.45
CA SER A 6 -1.50 -44.82 22.70
C SER A 6 -0.89 -43.54 23.28
N TRP A 7 0.44 -43.51 23.47
CA TRP A 7 1.19 -42.26 23.68
C TRP A 7 1.07 -41.29 22.49
N LEU A 8 0.67 -41.80 21.33
CA LEU A 8 0.41 -41.01 20.13
C LEU A 8 -0.75 -40.03 20.30
N ARG A 9 -1.79 -40.35 21.08
CA ARG A 9 -2.94 -39.45 21.30
C ARG A 9 -2.56 -38.16 22.05
N PRO A 10 -1.95 -38.20 23.25
CA PRO A 10 -1.58 -36.98 23.96
C PRO A 10 -0.53 -36.15 23.20
N VAL A 11 0.42 -36.79 22.53
CA VAL A 11 1.41 -36.09 21.70
C VAL A 11 0.73 -35.39 20.51
N PHE A 12 -0.19 -36.08 19.82
CA PHE A 12 -0.97 -35.48 18.73
C PHE A 12 -1.83 -34.30 19.22
N THR A 13 -2.47 -34.44 20.38
CA THR A 13 -3.27 -33.36 20.99
C THR A 13 -2.41 -32.13 21.28
N ILE A 14 -1.20 -32.30 21.83
CA ILE A 14 -0.26 -31.19 22.08
C ILE A 14 0.14 -30.51 20.77
N VAL A 15 0.46 -31.28 19.72
CA VAL A 15 0.84 -30.72 18.42
C VAL A 15 -0.32 -29.91 17.82
N VAL A 16 -1.55 -30.44 17.87
CA VAL A 16 -2.73 -29.74 17.36
C VAL A 16 -2.99 -28.44 18.12
N PHE A 17 -2.92 -28.44 19.45
CA PHE A 17 -3.11 -27.22 20.24
C PHE A 17 -2.00 -26.20 20.00
N SER A 18 -0.74 -26.63 19.85
CA SER A 18 0.36 -25.72 19.51
C SER A 18 0.18 -25.08 18.13
N LEU A 19 -0.26 -25.85 17.13
CA LEU A 19 -0.57 -25.33 15.80
C LEU A 19 -1.75 -24.36 15.85
N LEU A 20 -2.81 -24.68 16.60
CA LEU A 20 -3.96 -23.81 16.77
C LEU A 20 -3.58 -22.50 17.48
N GLY A 21 -2.73 -22.57 18.51
CA GLY A 21 -2.20 -21.40 19.21
C GLY A 21 -1.34 -20.53 18.30
N ALA A 22 -0.43 -21.12 17.52
CA ALA A 22 0.36 -20.40 16.54
C ALA A 22 -0.51 -19.72 15.47
N PHE A 23 -1.56 -20.41 15.00
CA PHE A 23 -2.52 -19.85 14.05
C PHE A 23 -3.31 -18.67 14.63
N LEU A 24 -3.76 -18.77 15.88
CA LEU A 24 -4.45 -17.67 16.57
C LEU A 24 -3.53 -16.46 16.78
N ILE A 25 -2.28 -16.69 17.19
CA ILE A 25 -1.28 -15.61 17.33
C ILE A 25 -1.03 -14.95 15.97
N TYR A 26 -0.93 -15.73 14.90
CA TYR A 26 -0.77 -15.21 13.54
C TYR A 26 -1.96 -14.34 13.12
N LEU A 27 -3.20 -14.79 13.36
CA LEU A 27 -4.40 -14.00 13.06
C LEU A 27 -4.46 -12.68 13.83
N ILE A 28 -4.14 -12.70 15.13
CA ILE A 28 -4.09 -11.49 15.96
C ILE A 28 -2.99 -10.55 15.45
N TYR A 29 -1.83 -11.10 15.11
CA TYR A 29 -0.72 -10.33 14.55
C TYR A 29 -1.11 -9.67 13.22
N ASP A 30 -1.76 -10.40 12.32
CA ASP A 30 -2.24 -9.89 11.04
C ASP A 30 -3.27 -8.77 11.24
N MET A 31 -4.24 -8.96 12.14
CA MET A 31 -5.25 -7.94 12.44
C MET A 31 -4.68 -6.67 13.08
N LEU A 32 -3.66 -6.78 13.92
CA LEU A 32 -3.10 -5.66 14.67
C LEU A 32 -1.99 -4.91 13.93
N PHE A 33 -1.17 -5.60 13.13
CA PHE A 33 0.08 -5.07 12.58
C PHE A 33 0.18 -5.13 11.05
N VAL A 34 -0.91 -5.43 10.34
CA VAL A 34 -0.94 -5.39 8.87
C VAL A 34 -1.93 -4.31 8.43
N PRO A 35 -1.45 -3.12 8.02
CA PRO A 35 -2.32 -2.05 7.53
C PRO A 35 -3.02 -2.53 6.26
N LYS A 36 -4.32 -2.26 6.21
CA LYS A 36 -5.17 -2.66 5.09
C LYS A 36 -5.21 -1.53 4.08
N ILE A 37 -4.34 -1.62 3.10
CA ILE A 37 -4.30 -0.70 1.98
C ILE A 37 -5.23 -1.20 0.88
N ALA A 38 -6.12 -0.32 0.43
CA ALA A 38 -6.94 -0.49 -0.75
C ALA A 38 -6.41 0.42 -1.86
N PHE A 39 -6.28 -0.13 -3.07
CA PHE A 39 -5.93 0.61 -4.27
C PHE A 39 -7.20 0.84 -5.08
N SER A 40 -7.42 2.05 -5.57
CA SER A 40 -8.37 2.25 -6.66
C SER A 40 -7.78 1.64 -7.93
N GLU A 41 -8.66 1.22 -8.85
CA GLU A 41 -8.24 0.94 -10.22
C GLU A 41 -7.59 2.21 -10.80
N PRO A 42 -6.44 2.09 -11.48
CA PRO A 42 -5.79 3.24 -12.09
C PRO A 42 -6.65 3.73 -13.26
N ASN A 43 -7.03 5.00 -13.21
CA ASN A 43 -7.72 5.64 -14.33
C ASN A 43 -6.67 6.25 -15.27
N VAL A 44 -6.76 5.91 -16.55
CA VAL A 44 -6.02 6.61 -17.61
C VAL A 44 -6.75 7.91 -17.85
N LEU A 45 -6.08 9.02 -17.58
CA LEU A 45 -6.62 10.33 -17.87
C LEU A 45 -5.74 11.00 -18.91
N GLU A 46 -6.32 11.24 -20.08
CA GLU A 46 -5.69 12.10 -21.07
C GLU A 46 -5.66 13.52 -20.51
N ASN A 47 -4.45 14.07 -20.37
CA ASN A 47 -4.28 15.45 -19.97
C ASN A 47 -4.09 16.30 -21.21
N TYR A 48 -5.19 16.90 -21.65
CA TYR A 48 -5.21 17.80 -22.81
C TYR A 48 -4.35 19.07 -22.64
N ALA A 49 -3.85 19.38 -21.43
CA ALA A 49 -3.01 20.54 -21.19
C ALA A 49 -1.51 20.30 -21.49
N TYR A 50 -1.05 19.04 -21.48
CA TYR A 50 0.37 18.69 -21.64
C TYR A 50 0.65 17.65 -22.73
N ASP A 51 -0.38 17.20 -23.46
CA ASP A 51 -0.28 16.29 -24.62
C ASP A 51 0.43 14.95 -24.30
N THR A 52 0.43 14.56 -23.02
CA THR A 52 1.00 13.31 -22.50
C THR A 52 -0.04 12.58 -21.64
N PRO A 53 -0.14 11.24 -21.74
CA PRO A 53 -1.05 10.48 -20.89
C PRO A 53 -0.53 10.42 -19.45
N TYR A 54 -1.45 10.49 -18.48
CA TYR A 54 -1.14 10.31 -17.06
C TYR A 54 -1.99 9.19 -16.49
N TYR A 55 -1.38 8.36 -15.64
CA TYR A 55 -2.14 7.43 -14.80
C TYR A 55 -2.35 8.06 -13.44
N VAL A 56 -3.60 8.08 -12.99
CA VAL A 56 -3.94 8.51 -11.64
C VAL A 56 -4.57 7.35 -10.89
N GLY A 57 -4.21 7.22 -9.62
CA GLY A 57 -4.90 6.33 -8.71
C GLY A 57 -4.85 6.84 -7.28
N ASN A 58 -5.71 6.24 -6.46
CA ASN A 58 -5.82 6.50 -5.05
C ASN A 58 -5.36 5.28 -4.26
N VAL A 59 -4.65 5.53 -3.18
CA VAL A 59 -4.21 4.54 -2.20
C VAL A 59 -4.82 4.95 -0.87
N VAL A 60 -5.82 4.20 -0.44
CA VAL A 60 -6.54 4.45 0.81
C VAL A 60 -6.05 3.47 1.85
N ASN A 61 -5.62 3.97 3.00
CA ASN A 61 -5.40 3.14 4.17
C ASN A 61 -6.63 3.24 5.09
N LYS A 62 -7.32 2.10 5.25
CA LYS A 62 -8.46 2.00 6.19
C LYS A 62 -7.93 1.89 7.61
N GLU A 63 -8.71 2.36 8.58
CA GLU A 63 -8.32 2.30 10.00
C GLU A 63 -7.84 0.89 10.41
N GLY A 64 -6.59 0.82 10.87
CA GLY A 64 -6.03 -0.32 11.59
C GLY A 64 -6.06 -0.06 13.09
N PHE A 65 -6.15 -1.12 13.91
CA PHE A 65 -6.22 -1.00 15.37
C PHE A 65 -4.97 -0.32 15.98
N LEU A 66 -3.80 -0.60 15.39
CA LEU A 66 -2.61 0.22 15.57
C LEU A 66 -2.49 1.08 14.32
N SER A 67 -2.45 2.40 14.48
CA SER A 67 -2.36 3.36 13.39
C SER A 67 -0.88 3.63 13.06
N PRO A 68 -0.21 2.84 12.19
CA PRO A 68 1.19 3.10 11.88
C PRO A 68 1.32 4.44 11.18
N THR A 69 2.44 5.11 11.42
CA THR A 69 2.83 6.30 10.65
C THR A 69 3.52 5.84 9.38
N VAL A 70 3.25 6.51 8.26
CA VAL A 70 4.01 6.26 7.03
C VAL A 70 5.27 7.12 7.05
N GLU A 71 6.43 6.45 7.07
CA GLU A 71 7.73 7.13 7.08
C GLU A 71 8.22 7.45 5.69
N LYS A 72 7.96 6.56 4.73
CA LYS A 72 8.44 6.74 3.37
C LYS A 72 7.56 5.99 2.37
N VAL A 73 7.35 6.61 1.21
CA VAL A 73 6.77 5.97 0.04
C VAL A 73 7.80 6.04 -1.08
N ARG A 74 8.03 4.94 -1.79
CA ARG A 74 8.92 4.85 -2.94
C ARG A 74 8.23 4.13 -4.08
N PHE A 75 8.56 4.52 -5.30
CA PHE A 75 8.03 3.88 -6.50
C PHE A 75 9.17 3.36 -7.37
N TYR A 76 8.96 2.21 -7.99
CA TYR A 76 9.95 1.54 -8.83
C TYR A 76 9.28 0.98 -10.07
N SER A 77 9.99 0.96 -11.19
CA SER A 77 9.59 0.26 -12.41
C SER A 77 10.69 -0.72 -12.81
N GLY A 78 10.41 -2.02 -12.70
CA GLY A 78 11.47 -3.03 -12.74
C GLY A 78 12.52 -2.79 -11.66
N THR A 79 13.75 -2.44 -12.06
CA THR A 79 14.86 -2.13 -11.13
C THR A 79 15.11 -0.63 -10.95
N ARG A 80 14.42 0.25 -11.69
CA ARG A 80 14.63 1.70 -11.65
C ARG A 80 13.74 2.33 -10.58
N LEU A 81 14.33 3.12 -9.69
CA LEU A 81 13.60 4.02 -8.78
C LEU A 81 12.99 5.17 -9.60
N LEU A 82 11.69 5.40 -9.44
CA LEU A 82 10.98 6.52 -10.04
C LEU A 82 11.18 7.78 -9.20
N THR A 83 11.38 8.91 -9.89
CA THR A 83 11.64 10.21 -9.28
C THR A 83 10.37 11.08 -9.29
N SER A 84 10.41 12.27 -8.67
CA SER A 84 9.30 13.24 -8.73
C SER A 84 8.97 13.73 -10.14
N GLN A 85 9.89 13.53 -11.10
CA GLN A 85 9.65 13.78 -12.53
C GLN A 85 8.84 12.66 -13.19
N ASP A 86 8.92 11.44 -12.65
CA ASP A 86 8.20 10.27 -13.16
C ASP A 86 6.86 10.06 -12.43
N ILE A 87 6.78 10.41 -11.15
CA ILE A 87 5.60 10.23 -10.31
C ILE A 87 5.46 11.36 -9.28
N SER A 88 4.30 12.00 -9.26
CA SER A 88 3.92 12.95 -8.22
C SER A 88 3.01 12.26 -7.20
N LEU A 89 3.25 12.50 -5.91
CA LEU A 89 2.47 11.92 -4.82
C LEU A 89 1.83 13.04 -4.00
N TYR A 90 0.53 12.94 -3.75
CA TYR A 90 -0.22 13.90 -2.96
C TYR A 90 -0.97 13.21 -1.81
N LEU A 91 -0.93 13.82 -0.64
CA LEU A 91 -1.80 13.50 0.48
C LEU A 91 -3.12 14.27 0.31
N TYR A 92 -4.21 13.53 0.25
CA TYR A 92 -5.57 14.07 0.22
C TYR A 92 -6.12 14.09 1.65
N LYS A 93 -6.52 15.28 2.13
CA LYS A 93 -6.87 15.52 3.54
C LYS A 93 -8.36 15.51 3.87
N ASP A 94 -9.22 15.32 2.87
CA ASP A 94 -10.66 15.33 3.09
C ASP A 94 -11.22 13.92 3.31
N ALA A 95 -12.39 13.86 3.96
CA ALA A 95 -13.05 12.61 4.34
C ALA A 95 -13.77 11.91 3.17
N THR A 96 -13.97 12.61 2.06
CA THR A 96 -14.62 12.10 0.84
C THR A 96 -13.64 11.34 -0.04
N GLU A 97 -14.15 10.52 -0.96
CA GLU A 97 -13.29 9.93 -1.99
C GLU A 97 -12.96 11.01 -3.03
N PRO A 98 -11.68 11.19 -3.41
CA PRO A 98 -11.30 12.20 -4.39
C PRO A 98 -11.86 11.86 -5.76
N THR A 99 -12.30 12.88 -6.49
CA THR A 99 -12.66 12.68 -7.90
C THR A 99 -11.35 12.64 -8.71
N LEU A 100 -10.98 11.46 -9.20
CA LEU A 100 -9.75 11.29 -9.98
C LEU A 100 -9.89 11.98 -11.34
N THR A 101 -9.21 13.11 -11.53
CA THR A 101 -9.25 13.90 -12.77
C THR A 101 -7.84 14.32 -13.21
N SER A 102 -7.69 14.83 -14.44
CA SER A 102 -6.39 15.29 -14.97
C SER A 102 -5.98 16.67 -14.45
N ASP A 103 -6.89 17.39 -13.79
CA ASP A 103 -6.64 18.69 -13.19
C ASP A 103 -6.54 18.57 -11.65
N PRO A 104 -5.34 18.77 -11.06
CA PRO A 104 -5.12 18.85 -9.61
C PRO A 104 -6.12 19.75 -8.86
N ALA A 105 -6.60 20.84 -9.48
CA ALA A 105 -7.56 21.76 -8.88
C ALA A 105 -8.97 21.16 -8.77
N VAL A 106 -9.27 20.11 -9.53
CA VAL A 106 -10.59 19.48 -9.65
C VAL A 106 -10.70 18.20 -8.82
N PHE A 107 -9.61 17.72 -8.19
CA PHE A 107 -9.64 16.57 -7.28
C PHE A 107 -10.59 16.74 -6.09
N GLY A 108 -11.07 17.97 -5.86
CA GLY A 108 -12.08 18.31 -4.87
C GLY A 108 -11.54 18.09 -3.47
N GLY A 109 -10.78 19.04 -2.93
CA GLY A 109 -10.23 18.94 -1.58
C GLY A 109 -8.87 19.62 -1.42
N GLN A 110 -8.23 19.42 -0.27
CA GLN A 110 -6.85 19.88 -0.03
C GLN A 110 -5.82 18.79 -0.37
N LEU A 111 -4.99 19.07 -1.38
CA LEU A 111 -3.83 18.26 -1.77
C LEU A 111 -2.54 18.85 -1.19
N ILE A 112 -1.72 18.00 -0.57
CA ILE A 112 -0.38 18.37 -0.11
C ILE A 112 0.63 17.44 -0.76
N SER A 113 1.71 17.98 -1.33
CA SER A 113 2.79 17.15 -1.86
C SER A 113 3.35 16.24 -0.77
N ALA A 114 3.36 14.93 -1.04
CA ALA A 114 3.80 13.88 -0.13
C ALA A 114 5.20 13.35 -0.49
N GLU A 115 5.92 14.01 -1.40
CA GLU A 115 7.22 13.56 -1.91
C GLU A 115 8.35 13.62 -0.88
N SER A 116 8.16 14.35 0.22
CA SER A 116 9.18 14.55 1.27
C SER A 116 8.64 14.68 2.68
N GLU A 117 7.32 14.52 2.87
CA GLU A 117 6.69 14.67 4.18
C GLU A 117 6.50 13.33 4.87
N LYS A 118 6.74 13.30 6.19
CA LYS A 118 6.28 12.20 7.02
C LYS A 118 4.76 12.24 7.03
N LEU A 119 4.14 11.24 6.43
CA LEU A 119 2.71 11.17 6.25
C LEU A 119 2.01 10.88 7.59
N PRO A 120 0.79 11.41 7.82
CA PRO A 120 0.08 11.21 9.08
C PRO A 120 -0.19 9.72 9.35
N SER A 121 -0.39 9.39 10.62
CA SER A 121 -0.97 8.11 11.01
C SER A 121 -2.36 7.94 10.40
N THR A 122 -2.72 6.68 10.09
CA THR A 122 -4.01 6.31 9.49
C THR A 122 -5.23 6.93 10.18
N PRO A 123 -6.35 7.17 9.46
CA PRO A 123 -6.54 6.93 8.03
C PRO A 123 -5.88 7.99 7.14
N PHE A 124 -5.44 7.59 5.95
CA PHE A 124 -4.91 8.51 4.94
C PHE A 124 -5.35 8.10 3.53
N GLN A 125 -5.36 9.08 2.63
CA GLN A 125 -5.59 8.88 1.20
C GLN A 125 -4.40 9.48 0.44
N LEU A 126 -3.70 8.67 -0.34
CA LEU A 126 -2.60 9.11 -1.19
C LEU A 126 -3.01 9.01 -2.65
N ILE A 127 -2.91 10.12 -3.36
CA ILE A 127 -3.14 10.18 -4.80
C ILE A 127 -1.78 10.17 -5.49
N TYR A 128 -1.55 9.21 -6.37
CA TYR A 128 -0.36 9.17 -7.20
C TYR A 128 -0.71 9.56 -8.63
N LEU A 129 0.15 10.36 -9.26
CA LEU A 129 0.09 10.75 -10.66
C LEU A 129 1.37 10.29 -11.34
N ILE A 130 1.26 9.35 -12.27
CA ILE A 130 2.40 8.82 -13.02
C ILE A 130 2.46 9.55 -14.36
N HIS A 131 3.60 10.20 -14.60
CA HIS A 131 3.89 10.97 -15.80
C HIS A 131 4.46 10.04 -16.86
N VAL A 132 3.69 9.78 -17.93
CA VAL A 132 4.15 8.96 -19.05
C VAL A 132 4.76 9.86 -20.11
N THR A 133 6.03 9.64 -20.39
CA THR A 133 6.78 10.27 -21.47
C THR A 133 7.22 9.20 -22.46
N PRO A 134 7.51 9.55 -23.72
CA PRO A 134 8.06 8.59 -24.70
C PRO A 134 9.31 7.86 -24.19
N ASP A 135 10.08 8.50 -23.30
CA ASP A 135 11.32 7.94 -22.76
C ASP A 135 11.09 6.89 -21.66
N ASN A 136 9.95 6.93 -20.96
CA ASN A 136 9.65 6.05 -19.82
C ASN A 136 8.45 5.10 -20.04
N GLU A 137 7.68 5.28 -21.12
CA GLU A 137 6.47 4.52 -21.45
C GLU A 137 6.69 2.99 -21.42
N TRP A 138 7.76 2.50 -22.04
CA TRP A 138 8.10 1.07 -22.08
C TRP A 138 8.50 0.52 -20.71
N ALA A 139 9.06 1.38 -19.84
CA ALA A 139 9.48 1.00 -18.50
C ALA A 139 8.29 0.98 -17.53
N LEU A 140 7.26 1.80 -17.75
CA LEU A 140 6.09 1.97 -16.88
C LEU A 140 4.95 0.98 -17.13
N ARG A 141 5.21 -0.24 -17.63
CA ARG A 141 4.14 -1.26 -17.77
C ARG A 141 3.55 -1.72 -16.43
N SER A 142 4.36 -1.69 -15.38
CA SER A 142 3.97 -2.03 -14.01
C SER A 142 4.80 -1.20 -13.04
N VAL A 143 4.13 -0.49 -12.14
CA VAL A 143 4.80 0.33 -11.12
C VAL A 143 4.66 -0.37 -9.77
N HIS A 144 5.78 -0.59 -9.11
CA HIS A 144 5.82 -1.10 -7.75
C HIS A 144 5.89 0.04 -6.76
N MET A 145 5.04 0.02 -5.75
CA MET A 145 5.06 0.96 -4.64
C MET A 145 5.56 0.25 -3.37
N GLN A 146 6.54 0.84 -2.70
CA GLN A 146 7.01 0.42 -1.39
C GLN A 146 6.62 1.47 -0.36
N ILE A 147 5.86 1.07 0.65
CA ILE A 147 5.51 1.92 1.79
C ILE A 147 6.24 1.39 3.03
N THR A 148 7.02 2.24 3.67
CA THR A 148 7.66 1.98 4.96
C THR A 148 6.76 2.49 6.07
N PHE A 149 6.18 1.57 6.83
CA PHE A 149 5.38 1.84 8.02
C PHE A 149 6.23 1.84 9.28
N SER A 150 5.88 2.70 10.23
CA SER A 150 6.50 2.78 11.54
C SER A 150 5.47 2.65 12.64
N TYR A 151 5.62 1.63 13.47
CA TYR A 151 4.79 1.40 14.65
C TYR A 151 5.51 1.97 15.87
N PHE A 152 4.84 2.89 16.56
CA PHE A 152 5.37 3.56 17.76
C PHE A 152 6.71 4.29 17.54
N GLY A 153 7.11 4.56 16.29
CA GLY A 153 8.40 5.16 15.95
C GLY A 153 9.60 4.22 16.08
N ILE A 154 9.40 2.93 16.36
CA ILE A 154 10.48 1.98 16.70
C ILE A 154 10.53 0.82 15.71
N ILE A 155 9.36 0.26 15.35
CA ILE A 155 9.29 -0.92 14.50
C ILE A 155 8.98 -0.46 13.08
N GLN A 156 9.94 -0.60 12.18
CA GLN A 156 9.77 -0.33 10.76
C GLN A 156 9.37 -1.59 10.00
N LYS A 157 8.42 -1.46 9.06
CA LYS A 157 7.97 -2.55 8.19
C LYS A 157 7.76 -2.03 6.77
N ASP A 158 8.50 -2.61 5.84
CA ASP A 158 8.29 -2.35 4.42
C ASP A 158 7.17 -3.24 3.88
N GLN A 159 6.26 -2.63 3.12
CA GLN A 159 5.23 -3.32 2.36
C GLN A 159 5.33 -2.95 0.90
N HIS A 160 5.25 -3.97 0.04
CA HIS A 160 5.40 -3.84 -1.39
C HIS A 160 4.05 -4.10 -2.06
N TYR A 161 3.72 -3.24 -3.00
CA TYR A 161 2.50 -3.26 -3.79
C TYR A 161 2.85 -3.15 -5.26
N THR A 162 2.01 -3.74 -6.11
CA THR A 162 2.17 -3.66 -7.56
C THR A 162 0.93 -3.00 -8.13
N ILE A 163 1.14 -1.93 -8.88
CA ILE A 163 0.14 -1.20 -9.65
C ILE A 163 0.30 -1.65 -11.10
N SER A 164 -0.69 -2.38 -11.60
CA SER A 164 -0.74 -2.76 -13.02
C SER A 164 -1.30 -1.60 -13.82
N LEU A 165 -0.53 -1.08 -14.78
CA LEU A 165 -0.95 0.03 -15.64
C LEU A 165 -1.54 -0.43 -16.97
N LEU A 166 -1.46 -1.73 -17.27
CA LEU A 166 -2.06 -2.36 -18.43
C LEU A 166 -3.25 -3.21 -17.96
N SER A 167 -4.45 -2.89 -18.45
CA SER A 167 -5.64 -3.75 -18.46
C SER A 167 -5.82 -4.37 -19.83
#